data_AF-A0A7S0FA53-F1
#
_entry.id   AF-A0A7S0FA53-F1
#
_cell.length_a   1.000
_cell.length_b   1.000
_cell.length_c   1.000
_cell.angle_alpha   90.00
_cell.angle_beta   90.00
_cell.angle_gamma   90.00
#
_symmetry.space_group_name_H-M   'P 1'
#
loop_
_entity.id
_entity.type
_entity.pdbx_description
1 polymer ?
#
loop_
_entity_poly.entity_id
_entity_poly.type
_entity_poly.pdbx_seq_one_letter_code
_entity_poly.pdbx_strand_id
1 'polypeptide(L)'
;MADGDDNEALVPHSHAVLGLKVADAEEAETVKQMSFAVLGLVVLLPMLFVVHAIHHGHLWHAVGHVLIAAVLPAAGYVAISQRSTKAAWAFHLMTVIVAVFHAVMLIVVFLHVVHLMEMGAEGSAEAVPCLKMARPCEASVAQKTRPMNFSPDHRFWRCHHGFCIEGASHCDGQVNCFDHSDELGCIDETALAGVHAGVPTIAPMKAGKEMEDCVMLRNAQEKAPRLKWWWLLISVLLWVLCWFAAYHSLEFYVQLRVRGLSARVDRSTADATVFDRAEADRRADEVAE
;
A
#
# COMPACT_ATOMS: atom_id res chain seq x y z
N MET A 1 70.58 -4.32 -18.02
CA MET A 1 69.40 -4.35 -17.14
C MET A 1 68.72 -3.00 -17.32
N ALA A 2 67.82 -2.95 -18.29
CA ALA A 2 66.89 -1.83 -18.44
C ALA A 2 65.72 -2.18 -17.55
N ASP A 3 65.56 -1.42 -16.48
CA ASP A 3 64.41 -1.51 -15.57
C ASP A 3 63.23 -0.87 -16.31
N GLY A 4 62.24 -1.69 -16.64
CA GLY A 4 60.99 -1.26 -17.23
C GLY A 4 60.20 -0.55 -16.13
N ASP A 5 60.19 0.77 -16.20
CA ASP A 5 59.34 1.60 -15.36
C ASP A 5 57.92 1.51 -15.91
N ASP A 6 57.17 0.53 -15.42
CA ASP A 6 55.75 0.29 -15.67
C ASP A 6 54.92 1.36 -14.95
N ASN A 7 55.21 2.64 -15.22
CA ASN A 7 54.28 3.72 -14.96
C ASN A 7 53.22 3.73 -16.06
N GLU A 8 52.44 2.64 -16.12
CA GLU A 8 51.13 2.65 -16.73
C GLU A 8 50.28 3.64 -15.94
N ALA A 9 50.29 4.87 -16.43
CA ALA A 9 49.32 5.88 -16.12
C ALA A 9 47.94 5.22 -16.11
N LEU A 10 47.35 5.07 -14.91
CA LEU A 10 45.93 4.79 -14.73
C LEU A 10 45.16 5.98 -15.33
N VAL A 11 44.98 5.95 -16.65
CA VAL A 11 44.03 6.82 -17.33
C VAL A 11 42.65 6.32 -16.90
N PRO A 12 41.84 7.12 -16.19
CA PRO A 12 40.47 6.71 -15.90
C PRO A 12 39.74 6.68 -17.23
N HIS A 13 39.40 5.48 -17.71
CA HIS A 13 38.39 5.37 -18.76
C HIS A 13 37.11 5.98 -18.20
N SER A 14 36.71 7.14 -18.71
CA SER A 14 35.47 7.78 -18.27
C SER A 14 34.31 6.87 -18.64
N HIS A 15 33.75 6.19 -17.64
CA HIS A 15 32.55 5.39 -17.83
C HIS A 15 31.36 6.35 -17.97
N ALA A 16 30.52 6.14 -18.99
CA ALA A 16 29.26 6.85 -19.12
C ALA A 16 28.15 5.94 -18.59
N VAL A 17 27.40 6.41 -17.59
CA VAL A 17 26.21 5.72 -17.08
C VAL A 17 25.02 6.61 -17.40
N LEU A 18 24.09 6.12 -18.23
CA LEU A 18 22.91 6.87 -18.67
C LEU A 18 23.23 8.26 -19.27
N GLY A 19 24.37 8.38 -19.96
CA GLY A 19 24.81 9.64 -20.58
C GLY A 19 25.49 10.64 -19.64
N LEU A 20 25.61 10.34 -18.34
CA LEU A 20 26.40 11.13 -17.39
C LEU A 20 27.85 10.65 -17.38
N LYS A 21 28.79 11.61 -17.43
CA LYS A 21 30.22 11.32 -17.30
C LYS A 21 30.51 10.93 -15.85
N VAL A 22 31.05 9.73 -15.65
CA VAL A 22 31.40 9.18 -14.33
C VAL A 22 32.91 9.25 -14.09
N ALA A 23 33.34 9.51 -12.85
CA ALA A 23 34.75 9.69 -12.51
C ALA A 23 35.50 8.35 -12.45
N ASP A 24 34.86 7.31 -11.91
CA ASP A 24 35.43 5.96 -11.76
C ASP A 24 34.35 4.87 -11.84
N ALA A 25 34.78 3.61 -11.88
CA ALA A 25 33.88 2.45 -12.00
C ALA A 25 33.01 2.23 -10.74
N GLU A 26 33.51 2.59 -9.56
CA GLU A 26 32.78 2.46 -8.29
C GLU A 26 31.63 3.49 -8.20
N GLU A 27 31.88 4.73 -8.60
CA GLU A 27 30.85 5.75 -8.76
C GLU A 27 29.84 5.33 -9.86
N ALA A 28 30.29 4.65 -10.91
CA ALA A 28 29.40 4.21 -11.99
C ALA A 28 28.40 3.16 -11.49
N GLU A 29 28.82 2.27 -10.60
CA GLU A 29 27.96 1.28 -9.98
C GLU A 29 26.94 1.91 -9.03
N THR A 30 27.40 2.78 -8.12
CA THR A 30 26.50 3.47 -7.18
C THR A 30 25.48 4.36 -7.90
N VAL A 31 25.90 5.11 -8.93
CA VAL A 31 25.00 5.91 -9.78
C VAL A 31 23.97 5.03 -10.48
N LYS A 32 24.35 3.84 -10.97
CA LYS A 32 23.42 2.89 -11.60
C LYS A 32 22.39 2.38 -10.58
N GLN A 33 22.83 1.96 -9.39
CA GLN A 33 21.94 1.49 -8.33
C GLN A 33 20.96 2.60 -7.88
N MET A 34 21.47 3.82 -7.70
CA MET A 34 20.65 4.98 -7.33
C MET A 34 19.67 5.36 -8.45
N SER A 35 20.08 5.24 -9.72
CA SER A 35 19.19 5.47 -10.87
C SER A 35 18.05 4.46 -10.94
N PHE A 36 18.31 3.17 -10.68
CA PHE A 36 17.25 2.16 -10.57
C PHE A 36 16.31 2.44 -9.41
N ALA A 37 16.85 2.86 -8.26
CA ALA A 37 16.03 3.24 -7.12
C ALA A 37 15.08 4.41 -7.45
N VAL A 38 15.61 5.47 -8.07
CA VAL A 38 14.82 6.64 -8.50
C VAL A 38 13.76 6.25 -9.53
N LEU A 39 14.10 5.46 -10.55
CA LEU A 39 13.15 4.96 -11.55
C LEU A 39 12.05 4.11 -10.92
N GLY A 40 12.40 3.22 -10.00
CA GLY A 40 11.44 2.44 -9.24
C GLY A 40 10.46 3.32 -8.46
N LEU A 41 10.95 4.40 -7.83
CA LEU A 41 10.12 5.32 -7.06
C LEU A 41 9.17 6.11 -7.98
N VAL A 42 9.64 6.52 -9.18
CA VAL A 42 8.80 7.16 -10.20
C VAL A 42 7.65 6.26 -10.66
N VAL A 43 7.82 4.94 -10.67
CA VAL A 43 6.77 4.01 -11.09
C VAL A 43 5.86 3.63 -9.92
N LEU A 44 6.42 3.26 -8.77
CA LEU A 44 5.66 2.70 -7.65
C LEU A 44 4.90 3.76 -6.86
N LEU A 45 5.42 4.99 -6.71
CA LEU A 45 4.73 6.04 -5.96
C LEU A 45 3.41 6.49 -6.65
N PRO A 46 3.37 6.75 -7.97
CA PRO A 46 2.11 7.05 -8.66
C PRO A 46 1.15 5.86 -8.70
N MET A 47 1.66 4.63 -8.84
CA MET A 47 0.81 3.44 -8.80
C MET A 47 0.10 3.31 -7.45
N LEU A 48 0.82 3.53 -6.34
CA LEU A 48 0.23 3.55 -5.00
C LEU A 48 -0.80 4.68 -4.84
N PHE A 49 -0.51 5.86 -5.42
CA PHE A 49 -1.45 6.99 -5.41
C PHE A 49 -2.75 6.68 -6.16
N VAL A 50 -2.69 6.15 -7.38
CA VAL A 50 -3.88 5.83 -8.21
C VAL A 50 -4.81 4.90 -7.45
N VAL A 51 -4.24 3.90 -6.77
CA VAL A 51 -5.00 2.92 -5.99
C VAL A 51 -5.67 3.59 -4.81
N HIS A 52 -4.95 4.47 -4.10
CA HIS A 52 -5.49 5.18 -2.96
C HIS A 52 -6.58 6.20 -3.37
N ALA A 53 -6.39 6.86 -4.51
CA ALA A 53 -7.33 7.83 -5.07
C ALA A 53 -8.66 7.17 -5.48
N ILE A 54 -8.62 5.93 -5.98
CA ILE A 54 -9.83 5.16 -6.35
C ILE A 54 -10.67 4.79 -5.12
N HIS A 55 -10.12 4.84 -3.90
CA HIS A 55 -10.76 4.29 -2.70
C HIS A 55 -11.24 5.36 -1.68
N HIS A 56 -11.65 6.54 -2.14
CA HIS A 56 -12.24 7.61 -1.30
C HIS A 56 -11.31 8.24 -0.25
N GLY A 57 -10.03 8.46 -0.60
CA GLY A 57 -9.12 9.25 0.23
C GLY A 57 -9.54 10.73 0.31
N HIS A 58 -9.51 11.30 1.52
CA HIS A 58 -9.61 12.75 1.76
C HIS A 58 -8.59 13.50 0.88
N LEU A 59 -9.00 14.62 0.27
CA LEU A 59 -8.21 15.36 -0.74
C LEU A 59 -6.78 15.67 -0.29
N TRP A 60 -6.59 16.00 1.00
CA TRP A 60 -5.28 16.31 1.56
C TRP A 60 -4.29 15.13 1.53
N HIS A 61 -4.79 13.91 1.68
CA HIS A 61 -3.96 12.72 1.60
C HIS A 61 -3.51 12.48 0.16
N ALA A 62 -4.41 12.69 -0.80
CA ALA A 62 -4.11 12.63 -2.21
C ALA A 62 -3.04 13.67 -2.62
N VAL A 63 -3.20 14.92 -2.21
CA VAL A 63 -2.23 16.00 -2.50
C VAL A 63 -0.85 15.68 -1.89
N GLY A 64 -0.81 15.19 -0.64
CA GLY A 64 0.44 14.79 0.01
C GLY A 64 1.20 13.72 -0.77
N HIS A 65 0.50 12.68 -1.25
CA HIS A 65 1.11 11.61 -2.06
C HIS A 65 1.66 12.11 -3.39
N VAL A 66 0.94 12.99 -4.08
CA VAL A 66 1.41 13.56 -5.36
C VAL A 66 2.67 14.40 -5.15
N LEU A 67 2.70 15.22 -4.10
CA LEU A 67 3.87 16.03 -3.79
C LEU A 67 5.08 15.17 -3.46
N ILE A 68 4.92 14.13 -2.64
CA ILE A 68 6.01 13.20 -2.31
C ILE A 68 6.46 12.43 -3.56
N ALA A 69 5.53 11.98 -4.41
CA ALA A 69 5.81 11.28 -5.66
C ALA A 69 6.57 12.15 -6.68
N ALA A 70 6.43 13.47 -6.61
CA ALA A 70 7.16 14.41 -7.47
C ALA A 70 8.51 14.82 -6.85
N VAL A 71 8.52 15.22 -5.58
CA VAL A 71 9.70 15.80 -4.91
C VAL A 71 10.78 14.74 -4.66
N LEU A 72 10.40 13.53 -4.23
CA LEU A 72 11.38 12.50 -3.87
C LEU A 72 12.21 12.07 -5.10
N PRO A 73 11.63 11.72 -6.25
CA PRO A 73 12.44 11.38 -7.43
C PRO A 73 13.18 12.58 -8.01
N ALA A 74 12.61 13.80 -7.92
CA ALA A 74 13.29 15.01 -8.37
C ALA A 74 14.57 15.28 -7.56
N ALA A 75 14.52 15.12 -6.23
CA ALA A 75 15.71 15.23 -5.38
C ALA A 75 16.78 14.19 -5.75
N GLY A 76 16.37 12.93 -6.01
CA GLY A 76 17.27 11.87 -6.48
C GLY A 76 17.89 12.18 -7.84
N TYR A 77 17.11 12.68 -8.80
CA TYR A 77 17.60 13.10 -10.10
C TYR A 77 18.61 14.26 -10.00
N VAL A 78 18.31 15.27 -9.17
CA VAL A 78 19.22 16.41 -8.94
C VAL A 78 20.51 15.93 -8.26
N ALA A 79 20.42 15.01 -7.30
CA ALA A 79 21.59 14.42 -6.64
C ALA A 79 22.54 13.77 -7.64
N ILE A 80 22.02 12.95 -8.56
CA ILE A 80 22.81 12.25 -9.59
C ILE A 80 23.32 13.22 -10.65
N SER A 81 22.45 14.08 -11.19
CA SER A 81 22.78 14.95 -12.33
C SER A 81 23.75 16.08 -11.97
N GLN A 82 23.59 16.68 -10.79
CA GLN A 82 24.44 17.78 -10.34
C GLN A 82 25.58 17.33 -9.43
N ARG A 83 25.67 16.02 -9.09
CA ARG A 83 26.62 15.48 -8.10
C ARG A 83 26.63 16.27 -6.79
N SER A 84 25.45 16.72 -6.36
CA SER A 84 25.31 17.63 -5.23
C SER A 84 25.20 16.87 -3.91
N THR A 85 26.14 17.09 -2.99
CA THR A 85 26.13 16.52 -1.65
C THR A 85 24.87 16.90 -0.87
N LYS A 86 24.40 18.14 -1.04
CA LYS A 86 23.16 18.63 -0.39
C LYS A 86 21.93 17.90 -0.92
N ALA A 87 21.84 17.70 -2.24
CA ALA A 87 20.71 16.99 -2.85
C ALA A 87 20.74 15.49 -2.51
N ALA A 88 21.93 14.86 -2.50
CA ALA A 88 22.09 13.48 -2.08
C ALA A 88 21.65 13.27 -0.63
N TRP A 89 22.05 14.15 0.28
CA TRP A 89 21.61 14.11 1.68
C TRP A 89 20.10 14.35 1.84
N ALA A 90 19.54 15.32 1.10
CA ALA A 90 18.10 15.59 1.12
C ALA A 90 17.30 14.38 0.63
N PHE A 91 17.74 13.73 -0.45
CA PHE A 91 17.14 12.50 -0.96
C PHE A 91 17.24 11.35 0.04
N HIS A 92 18.41 11.16 0.66
CA HIS A 92 18.59 10.18 1.73
C HIS A 92 17.63 10.44 2.91
N LEU A 93 17.59 11.66 3.43
CA LEU A 93 16.72 12.01 4.54
C LEU A 93 15.23 11.77 4.21
N MET A 94 14.79 12.20 3.03
CA MET A 94 13.40 11.98 2.63
C MET A 94 13.06 10.50 2.43
N THR A 95 13.95 9.70 1.84
CA THR A 95 13.71 8.25 1.67
C THR A 95 13.65 7.53 3.01
N VAL A 96 14.47 7.91 3.99
CA VAL A 96 14.41 7.38 5.37
C VAL A 96 13.09 7.75 6.05
N ILE A 97 12.67 9.02 5.98
CA ILE A 97 11.39 9.47 6.57
C ILE A 97 10.21 8.67 5.98
N VAL A 98 10.18 8.53 4.65
CA VAL A 98 9.14 7.76 3.96
C VAL A 98 9.17 6.30 4.37
N ALA A 99 10.35 5.69 4.50
CA ALA A 99 10.52 4.30 4.93
C ALA A 99 10.03 4.06 6.37
N VAL A 100 10.34 4.97 7.29
CA VAL A 100 9.88 4.89 8.70
C VAL A 100 8.37 5.06 8.77
N PHE A 101 7.81 6.07 8.08
CA PHE A 101 6.37 6.28 8.05
C PHE A 101 5.62 5.06 7.48
N HIS A 102 6.10 4.50 6.38
CA HIS A 102 5.50 3.30 5.79
C HIS A 102 5.65 2.07 6.69
N ALA A 103 6.77 1.91 7.41
CA ALA A 103 6.93 0.83 8.40
C ALA A 103 5.86 0.92 9.49
N VAL A 104 5.66 2.11 10.07
CA VAL A 104 4.64 2.33 11.10
C VAL A 104 3.24 2.06 10.55
N MET A 105 2.90 2.58 9.37
CA MET A 105 1.60 2.33 8.75
C MET A 105 1.37 0.84 8.42
N LEU A 106 2.40 0.14 7.93
CA LEU A 106 2.32 -1.30 7.67
C LEU A 106 2.07 -2.09 8.94
N ILE A 107 2.73 -1.75 10.05
CA ILE A 107 2.51 -2.38 11.35
C ILE A 107 1.08 -2.13 11.82
N VAL A 108 0.60 -0.88 11.77
CA VAL A 108 -0.76 -0.53 12.19
C VAL A 108 -1.81 -1.28 11.35
N VAL A 109 -1.67 -1.29 10.02
CA VAL A 109 -2.60 -1.98 9.13
C VAL A 109 -2.52 -3.49 9.33
N PHE A 110 -1.33 -4.06 9.51
CA PHE A 110 -1.16 -5.49 9.79
C PHE A 110 -1.86 -5.89 11.09
N LEU A 111 -1.64 -5.15 12.18
CA LEU A 111 -2.32 -5.38 13.47
C LEU A 111 -3.84 -5.26 13.31
N HIS A 112 -4.32 -4.28 12.54
CA HIS A 112 -5.74 -4.13 12.25
C HIS A 112 -6.30 -5.30 11.42
N VAL A 113 -5.56 -5.81 10.43
CA VAL A 113 -5.97 -6.98 9.63
C VAL A 113 -6.00 -8.23 10.50
N VAL A 114 -4.99 -8.47 11.34
CA VAL A 114 -4.96 -9.61 12.28
C VAL A 114 -6.14 -9.55 13.23
N HIS A 115 -6.43 -8.39 13.82
CA HIS A 115 -7.58 -8.20 14.70
C HIS A 115 -8.92 -8.45 13.99
N LEU A 116 -9.06 -8.00 12.74
CA LEU A 116 -10.26 -8.29 11.93
C LEU A 116 -10.36 -9.77 11.54
N MET A 117 -9.24 -10.46 11.33
CA MET A 117 -9.24 -11.90 11.05
C MET A 117 -9.68 -12.70 12.26
N GLU A 118 -9.26 -12.30 13.46
CA GLU A 118 -9.67 -12.90 14.72
C GLU A 118 -11.18 -12.72 14.95
N MET A 119 -11.70 -11.50 14.79
CA MET A 119 -13.15 -11.25 14.88
C MET A 119 -13.96 -11.88 13.73
N GLY A 120 -13.36 -12.03 12.54
CA GLY A 120 -14.01 -12.66 11.40
C GLY A 120 -14.15 -14.18 11.53
N ALA A 121 -13.32 -14.83 12.35
CA ALA A 121 -13.35 -16.26 12.59
C ALA A 121 -14.48 -16.69 13.56
N GLU A 122 -14.88 -15.80 14.47
CA GLU A 122 -15.98 -16.05 15.42
C GLU A 122 -17.27 -15.25 15.11
N GLY A 123 -17.19 -14.14 14.36
CA GLY A 123 -18.24 -13.12 14.28
C GLY A 123 -18.91 -12.90 12.91
N SER A 124 -18.85 -13.84 11.97
CA SER A 124 -19.50 -13.67 10.65
C SER A 124 -21.04 -13.50 10.74
N ALA A 125 -21.64 -13.76 11.90
CA ALA A 125 -23.06 -13.58 12.16
C ALA A 125 -23.43 -12.22 12.82
N GLU A 126 -22.46 -11.46 13.35
CA GLU A 126 -22.76 -10.34 14.26
C GLU A 126 -22.30 -8.95 13.74
N ALA A 127 -21.35 -8.89 12.82
CA ALA A 127 -20.74 -7.61 12.40
C ALA A 127 -21.60 -6.75 11.46
N VAL A 128 -22.64 -7.30 10.84
CA VAL A 128 -23.55 -6.56 9.95
C VAL A 128 -24.96 -7.19 10.08
N PRO A 129 -25.97 -6.48 10.63
CA PRO A 129 -27.34 -7.01 10.79
C PRO A 129 -27.89 -7.63 9.49
N CYS A 130 -27.52 -7.02 8.38
CA CYS A 130 -27.77 -7.40 7.00
C CYS A 130 -27.23 -8.78 6.55
N LEU A 131 -26.16 -9.30 7.16
CA LEU A 131 -25.62 -10.63 6.85
C LEU A 131 -26.47 -11.75 7.46
N LYS A 132 -27.18 -11.44 8.55
CA LYS A 132 -28.14 -12.35 9.19
C LYS A 132 -29.44 -12.47 8.38
N MET A 133 -29.81 -11.43 7.65
CA MET A 133 -31.13 -11.24 7.01
C MET A 133 -31.23 -11.72 5.54
N ALA A 134 -30.47 -12.75 5.14
CA ALA A 134 -30.47 -13.44 3.83
C ALA A 134 -29.25 -13.21 2.92
N ARG A 135 -28.85 -14.28 2.22
CA ARG A 135 -27.71 -14.34 1.30
C ARG A 135 -28.16 -14.48 -0.15
N PRO A 136 -27.33 -14.12 -1.15
CA PRO A 136 -27.67 -14.39 -2.54
C PRO A 136 -27.85 -15.89 -2.72
N CYS A 137 -28.93 -16.29 -3.39
CA CYS A 137 -29.09 -17.69 -3.75
C CYS A 137 -27.92 -18.13 -4.64
N GLU A 138 -27.32 -19.27 -4.34
CA GLU A 138 -26.35 -19.89 -5.22
C GLU A 138 -26.99 -20.10 -6.60
N ALA A 139 -26.24 -19.91 -7.68
CA ALA A 139 -26.79 -19.89 -9.04
C ALA A 139 -27.59 -21.18 -9.38
N SER A 140 -27.17 -22.32 -8.83
CA SER A 140 -27.82 -23.63 -8.95
C SER A 140 -29.19 -23.69 -8.25
N VAL A 141 -29.33 -23.02 -7.11
CA VAL A 141 -30.55 -22.95 -6.31
C VAL A 141 -31.49 -21.90 -6.90
N ALA A 142 -30.98 -20.72 -7.25
CA ALA A 142 -31.75 -19.59 -7.79
C ALA A 142 -32.49 -19.92 -9.10
N GLN A 143 -31.91 -20.79 -9.94
CA GLN A 143 -32.51 -21.22 -11.20
C GLN A 143 -33.58 -22.31 -11.02
N LYS A 144 -33.52 -23.11 -9.96
CA LYS A 144 -34.41 -24.26 -9.75
C LYS A 144 -35.55 -23.99 -8.78
N THR A 145 -35.42 -22.97 -7.92
CA THR A 145 -36.45 -22.57 -6.96
C THR A 145 -37.27 -21.41 -7.48
N ARG A 146 -38.58 -21.45 -7.27
CA ARG A 146 -39.41 -20.24 -7.42
C ARG A 146 -39.28 -19.38 -6.16
N PRO A 147 -39.47 -18.05 -6.23
CA PRO A 147 -39.61 -17.24 -5.03
C PRO A 147 -40.73 -17.79 -4.13
N MET A 148 -40.61 -17.63 -2.82
CA MET A 148 -41.53 -18.18 -1.82
C MET A 148 -41.61 -19.71 -1.86
N ASN A 149 -40.46 -20.38 -2.04
CA ASN A 149 -40.43 -21.84 -2.05
C ASN A 149 -39.09 -22.39 -1.54
N PHE A 150 -39.15 -23.63 -1.06
CA PHE A 150 -37.97 -24.41 -0.68
C PHE A 150 -37.18 -24.87 -1.91
N SER A 151 -35.87 -24.98 -1.72
CA SER A 151 -34.96 -25.71 -2.60
C SER A 151 -35.38 -27.18 -2.72
N PRO A 152 -35.12 -27.87 -3.86
CA PRO A 152 -35.46 -29.29 -4.00
C PRO A 152 -34.88 -30.20 -2.91
N ASP A 153 -33.82 -29.78 -2.24
CA ASP A 153 -33.17 -30.45 -1.11
C ASP A 153 -33.64 -29.93 0.27
N HIS A 154 -34.60 -29.01 0.30
CA HIS A 154 -35.17 -28.35 1.49
C HIS A 154 -34.15 -27.65 2.40
N ARG A 155 -32.91 -27.48 1.94
CA ARG A 155 -31.85 -26.84 2.74
C ARG A 155 -31.96 -25.32 2.76
N PHE A 156 -32.62 -24.74 1.76
CA PHE A 156 -32.75 -23.29 1.61
C PHE A 156 -34.18 -22.89 1.29
N TRP A 157 -34.62 -21.77 1.85
CA TRP A 157 -35.86 -21.09 1.49
C TRP A 157 -35.53 -19.85 0.66
N ARG A 158 -36.24 -19.66 -0.46
CA ARG A 158 -36.08 -18.49 -1.32
C ARG A 158 -37.12 -17.41 -0.97
N CYS A 159 -36.66 -16.29 -0.42
CA CYS A 159 -37.47 -15.10 -0.13
C CYS A 159 -38.17 -14.56 -1.39
N HIS A 160 -39.22 -13.76 -1.22
CA HIS A 160 -39.97 -13.18 -2.34
C HIS A 160 -39.07 -12.34 -3.28
N HIS A 161 -38.16 -11.53 -2.75
CA HIS A 161 -37.21 -10.74 -3.55
C HIS A 161 -36.02 -11.54 -4.13
N GLY A 162 -35.95 -12.85 -3.91
CA GLY A 162 -34.99 -13.73 -4.57
C GLY A 162 -33.67 -13.98 -3.84
N PHE A 163 -33.56 -13.53 -2.59
CA PHE A 163 -32.51 -13.98 -1.65
C PHE A 163 -32.85 -15.34 -1.05
N CYS A 164 -31.86 -16.02 -0.48
CA CYS A 164 -32.02 -17.33 0.15
C CYS A 164 -31.60 -17.27 1.62
N ILE A 165 -32.37 -17.93 2.47
CA ILE A 165 -32.06 -18.19 3.88
C ILE A 165 -31.91 -19.70 4.10
N GLU A 166 -31.44 -20.10 5.28
CA GLU A 166 -31.46 -21.51 5.67
C GLU A 166 -32.90 -22.01 5.81
N GLY A 167 -33.17 -23.24 5.41
CA GLY A 167 -34.52 -23.80 5.43
C GLY A 167 -35.11 -23.90 6.85
N ALA A 168 -34.26 -23.98 7.87
CA ALA A 168 -34.67 -23.96 9.28
C ALA A 168 -35.11 -22.57 9.78
N SER A 169 -34.76 -21.51 9.05
CA SER A 169 -35.10 -20.11 9.37
C SER A 169 -36.41 -19.66 8.74
N HIS A 170 -37.18 -20.58 8.16
CA HIS A 170 -38.54 -20.31 7.68
C HIS A 170 -39.54 -20.69 8.77
N CYS A 171 -40.40 -19.76 9.17
CA CYS A 171 -41.34 -19.91 10.28
C CYS A 171 -40.67 -20.17 11.64
N ASP A 172 -39.52 -19.53 11.89
CA ASP A 172 -38.82 -19.65 13.18
C ASP A 172 -39.20 -18.52 14.16
N GLY A 173 -40.12 -17.63 13.75
CA GLY A 173 -40.57 -16.48 14.52
C GLY A 173 -39.58 -15.31 14.50
N GLN A 174 -38.47 -15.43 13.77
CA GLN A 174 -37.51 -14.35 13.52
C GLN A 174 -37.58 -13.92 12.07
N VAL A 175 -37.50 -12.61 11.84
CA VAL A 175 -37.44 -12.09 10.47
C VAL A 175 -36.04 -12.29 9.93
N ASN A 176 -35.90 -13.20 8.98
CA ASN A 176 -34.67 -13.52 8.27
C ASN A 176 -34.72 -13.10 6.79
N CYS A 177 -35.88 -12.84 6.18
CA CYS A 177 -35.95 -12.18 4.88
C CYS A 177 -36.18 -10.66 5.04
N PHE A 178 -35.55 -9.83 4.20
CA PHE A 178 -35.77 -8.37 4.17
C PHE A 178 -37.23 -7.94 3.94
N ASP A 179 -38.02 -8.80 3.31
CA ASP A 179 -39.45 -8.59 3.05
C ASP A 179 -40.35 -9.36 4.03
N HIS A 180 -39.75 -9.96 5.05
CA HIS A 180 -40.39 -10.77 6.09
C HIS A 180 -41.14 -11.99 5.52
N SER A 181 -40.81 -12.39 4.29
CA SER A 181 -41.56 -13.39 3.56
C SER A 181 -41.33 -14.83 4.03
N ASP A 182 -40.33 -15.03 4.88
CA ASP A 182 -40.04 -16.26 5.60
C ASP A 182 -41.00 -16.55 6.76
N GLU A 183 -41.70 -15.53 7.26
CA GLU A 183 -42.67 -15.65 8.36
C GLU A 183 -44.13 -15.58 7.86
N LEU A 184 -44.34 -15.76 6.54
CA LEU A 184 -45.66 -15.73 5.90
C LEU A 184 -46.16 -17.13 5.60
N GLY A 185 -47.43 -17.41 5.91
CA GLY A 185 -48.08 -18.67 5.54
C GLY A 185 -47.64 -19.87 6.37
N CYS A 186 -47.05 -19.63 7.54
CA CYS A 186 -46.69 -20.64 8.51
C CYS A 186 -47.96 -21.34 9.04
N ILE A 187 -48.10 -22.62 8.70
CA ILE A 187 -49.11 -23.50 9.27
C ILE A 187 -48.58 -23.96 10.62
N ASP A 188 -49.05 -23.30 11.67
CA ASP A 188 -48.59 -23.53 13.02
C ASP A 188 -49.31 -24.75 13.62
N GLU A 189 -48.58 -25.81 13.97
CA GLU A 189 -49.16 -26.87 14.80
C GLU A 189 -49.52 -26.34 16.21
N THR A 190 -48.96 -25.21 16.64
CA THR A 190 -49.32 -24.54 17.90
C THR A 190 -50.50 -23.57 17.80
N ALA A 191 -51.03 -23.29 16.60
CA ALA A 191 -52.35 -22.66 16.44
C ALA A 191 -53.49 -23.57 16.91
N LEU A 192 -53.23 -24.89 17.06
CA LEU A 192 -54.14 -25.83 17.73
C LEU A 192 -54.06 -25.76 19.27
N ALA A 193 -53.00 -25.13 19.83
CA ALA A 193 -52.67 -25.15 21.27
C ALA A 193 -52.70 -23.78 21.97
N GLY A 194 -53.06 -22.69 21.27
CA GLY A 194 -53.50 -21.45 21.91
C GLY A 194 -52.47 -20.69 22.75
N VAL A 195 -51.20 -20.63 22.34
CA VAL A 195 -50.17 -19.83 23.03
C VAL A 195 -49.44 -18.93 22.03
N HIS A 196 -49.59 -17.61 22.25
CA HIS A 196 -48.99 -16.46 21.54
C HIS A 196 -49.48 -16.15 20.11
N ALA A 197 -50.75 -15.69 20.05
CA ALA A 197 -51.24 -14.89 18.93
C ALA A 197 -50.57 -13.51 18.93
N GLY A 198 -49.75 -13.26 17.91
CA GLY A 198 -49.24 -11.92 17.63
C GLY A 198 -48.08 -11.87 16.63
N VAL A 199 -48.05 -12.71 15.59
CA VAL A 199 -47.18 -12.44 14.44
C VAL A 199 -47.84 -11.30 13.67
N PRO A 200 -47.28 -10.08 13.62
CA PRO A 200 -47.85 -9.03 12.82
C PRO A 200 -47.76 -9.48 11.37
N THR A 201 -48.91 -9.63 10.71
CA THR A 201 -49.01 -9.73 9.25
C THR A 201 -48.66 -8.35 8.69
N ILE A 202 -47.38 -7.99 8.76
CA ILE A 202 -46.86 -6.84 8.02
C ILE A 202 -46.89 -7.30 6.57
N ALA A 203 -47.69 -6.62 5.75
CA ALA A 203 -47.66 -6.82 4.30
C ALA A 203 -46.20 -6.74 3.83
N PRO A 204 -45.76 -7.57 2.86
CA PRO A 204 -44.36 -7.59 2.44
C PRO A 204 -43.91 -6.16 2.15
N MET A 205 -43.00 -5.64 2.98
CA MET A 205 -42.42 -4.33 2.74
C MET A 205 -41.72 -4.42 1.38
N LYS A 206 -42.08 -3.50 0.49
CA LYS A 206 -41.42 -3.35 -0.81
C LYS A 206 -39.92 -3.25 -0.52
N ALA A 207 -39.06 -4.02 -1.21
CA ALA A 207 -37.61 -3.90 -1.04
C ALA A 207 -37.21 -2.44 -1.23
N GLY A 208 -37.02 -1.76 -0.11
CA GLY A 208 -36.70 -0.35 -0.06
C GLY A 208 -35.20 -0.14 -0.17
N LYS A 209 -34.80 1.12 -0.11
CA LYS A 209 -33.41 1.59 -0.05
C LYS A 209 -32.52 0.76 0.90
N GLU A 210 -33.08 0.22 1.98
CA GLU A 210 -32.40 -0.65 2.95
C GLU A 210 -31.78 -1.91 2.33
N MET A 211 -32.45 -2.55 1.35
CA MET A 211 -31.90 -3.71 0.63
C MET A 211 -30.72 -3.34 -0.27
N GLU A 212 -30.83 -2.23 -1.00
CA GLU A 212 -29.76 -1.75 -1.88
C GLU A 212 -28.52 -1.36 -1.08
N ASP A 213 -28.72 -0.65 0.02
CA ASP A 213 -27.67 -0.28 0.98
C ASP A 213 -27.01 -1.55 1.56
N CYS A 214 -27.80 -2.58 1.86
CA CYS A 214 -27.34 -3.86 2.36
C CYS A 214 -26.45 -4.63 1.38
N VAL A 215 -26.90 -4.75 0.12
CA VAL A 215 -26.15 -5.41 -0.96
C VAL A 215 -24.85 -4.64 -1.21
N MET A 216 -24.89 -3.31 -1.16
CA MET A 216 -23.69 -2.48 -1.26
C MET A 216 -22.71 -2.75 -0.12
N LEU A 217 -23.18 -2.80 1.14
CA LEU A 217 -22.36 -3.09 2.31
C LEU A 217 -21.73 -4.49 2.24
N ARG A 218 -22.49 -5.53 1.87
CA ARG A 218 -21.95 -6.89 1.70
C ARG A 218 -20.88 -6.93 0.60
N ASN A 219 -21.17 -6.34 -0.56
CA ASN A 219 -20.21 -6.27 -1.66
C ASN A 219 -18.94 -5.50 -1.27
N ALA A 220 -19.06 -4.47 -0.44
CA ALA A 220 -17.93 -3.73 0.10
C ALA A 220 -17.12 -4.61 1.08
N GLN A 221 -17.78 -5.38 1.96
CA GLN A 221 -17.14 -6.32 2.88
C GLN A 221 -16.38 -7.44 2.14
N GLU A 222 -16.94 -8.02 1.07
CA GLU A 222 -16.28 -9.07 0.28
C GLU A 222 -15.06 -8.54 -0.51
N LYS A 223 -15.11 -7.30 -0.97
CA LYS A 223 -13.98 -6.67 -1.69
C LYS A 223 -12.89 -6.16 -0.75
N ALA A 224 -13.24 -5.80 0.48
CA ALA A 224 -12.32 -5.27 1.48
C ALA A 224 -11.07 -6.14 1.74
N PRO A 225 -11.16 -7.48 1.96
CA PRO A 225 -9.97 -8.29 2.24
C PRO A 225 -9.02 -8.37 1.04
N ARG A 226 -9.54 -8.53 -0.18
CA ARG A 226 -8.71 -8.58 -1.41
C ARG A 226 -7.95 -7.27 -1.62
N LEU A 227 -8.61 -6.15 -1.39
CA LEU A 227 -8.00 -4.83 -1.53
C LEU A 227 -6.93 -4.58 -0.45
N LYS A 228 -7.18 -5.01 0.80
CA LYS A 228 -6.20 -4.91 1.90
C LYS A 228 -4.94 -5.72 1.61
N TRP A 229 -5.08 -6.95 1.11
CA TRP A 229 -3.94 -7.78 0.72
C TRP A 229 -3.11 -7.20 -0.42
N TRP A 230 -3.79 -6.67 -1.44
CA TRP A 230 -3.12 -6.04 -2.57
C TRP A 230 -2.37 -4.76 -2.15
N TRP A 231 -2.97 -3.97 -1.26
CA TRP A 231 -2.30 -2.82 -0.64
C TRP A 231 -1.05 -3.25 0.13
N LEU A 232 -1.14 -4.28 0.98
CA LEU A 232 0.02 -4.81 1.72
C LEU A 232 1.16 -5.22 0.76
N LEU A 233 0.86 -5.93 -0.32
CA LEU A 233 1.86 -6.39 -1.27
C LEU A 233 2.62 -5.22 -1.93
N ILE A 234 1.91 -4.19 -2.40
CA ILE A 234 2.54 -3.03 -3.04
C ILE A 234 3.26 -2.14 -2.03
N SER A 235 2.70 -1.96 -0.84
CA SER A 235 3.36 -1.20 0.23
C SER A 235 4.64 -1.87 0.71
N VAL A 236 4.69 -3.20 0.78
CA VAL A 236 5.94 -3.94 1.10
C VAL A 236 6.98 -3.75 -0.01
N LEU A 237 6.58 -3.83 -1.28
CA LEU A 237 7.50 -3.61 -2.40
C LEU A 237 8.07 -2.18 -2.39
N LEU A 238 7.21 -1.18 -2.16
CA LEU A 238 7.66 0.21 -2.01
C LEU A 238 8.59 0.37 -0.81
N TRP A 239 8.30 -0.28 0.31
CA TRP A 239 9.11 -0.20 1.52
C TRP A 239 10.53 -0.76 1.31
N VAL A 240 10.65 -1.92 0.65
CA VAL A 240 11.94 -2.51 0.25
C VAL A 240 12.70 -1.56 -0.68
N LEU A 241 12.02 -0.94 -1.64
CA LEU A 241 12.63 0.03 -2.54
C LEU A 241 13.12 1.28 -1.80
N CYS A 242 12.36 1.80 -0.83
CA CYS A 242 12.79 2.94 -0.01
C CYS A 242 14.02 2.61 0.84
N TRP A 243 14.11 1.40 1.39
CA TRP A 243 15.31 0.92 2.09
C TRP A 243 16.52 0.84 1.17
N PHE A 244 16.35 0.25 -0.02
CA PHE A 244 17.38 0.18 -1.04
C PHE A 244 17.87 1.58 -1.46
N ALA A 245 16.93 2.50 -1.68
CA ALA A 245 17.24 3.89 -2.01
C ALA A 245 17.98 4.62 -0.86
N ALA A 246 17.55 4.41 0.39
CA ALA A 246 18.18 5.02 1.56
C ALA A 246 19.63 4.54 1.75
N TYR A 247 19.89 3.25 1.55
CA TYR A 247 21.23 2.68 1.63
C TYR A 247 22.16 3.28 0.57
N HIS A 248 21.80 3.17 -0.72
CA HIS A 248 22.69 3.63 -1.79
C HIS A 248 22.81 5.16 -1.88
N SER A 249 21.80 5.91 -1.44
CA SER A 249 21.92 7.37 -1.33
C SER A 249 22.89 7.81 -0.25
N LEU A 250 22.98 7.07 0.87
CA LEU A 250 23.98 7.31 1.90
C LEU A 250 25.38 6.98 1.40
N GLU A 251 25.54 5.84 0.73
CA GLU A 251 26.80 5.42 0.13
C GLU A 251 27.29 6.47 -0.88
N PHE A 252 26.42 6.90 -1.80
CA PHE A 252 26.72 7.96 -2.76
C PHE A 252 27.06 9.29 -2.07
N TYR A 253 26.33 9.67 -1.02
CA TYR A 253 26.63 10.87 -0.24
C TYR A 253 28.03 10.82 0.40
N VAL A 254 28.37 9.70 1.06
CA VAL A 254 29.68 9.51 1.70
C VAL A 254 30.78 9.58 0.65
N GLN A 255 30.60 8.90 -0.48
CA GLN A 255 31.54 8.94 -1.61
C GLN A 255 31.78 10.37 -2.12
N LEU A 256 30.73 11.16 -2.34
CA LEU A 256 30.87 12.56 -2.75
C LEU A 256 31.57 13.40 -1.67
N ARG A 257 31.28 13.15 -0.39
CA ARG A 257 31.89 13.90 0.72
C ARG A 257 33.38 13.60 0.85
N VAL A 258 33.77 12.34 0.76
CA VAL A 258 35.18 11.91 0.82
C VAL A 258 35.97 12.47 -0.36
N ARG A 259 35.42 12.44 -1.58
CA ARG A 259 36.07 13.05 -2.77
C ARG A 259 36.22 14.57 -2.68
N GLY A 260 35.36 15.24 -1.91
CA GLY A 260 35.46 16.67 -1.61
C GLY A 260 36.61 17.03 -0.67
N LEU A 261 37.14 16.07 0.09
CA LEU A 261 38.25 16.28 1.01
C LEU A 261 39.59 16.19 0.27
N SER A 262 40.53 17.04 0.66
CA SER A 262 41.93 17.00 0.24
C SER A 262 42.83 16.99 1.47
N ALA A 263 43.99 16.35 1.35
CA ALA A 263 44.98 16.33 2.42
C ALA A 263 46.22 17.12 1.99
N ARG A 264 46.79 17.90 2.91
CA ARG A 264 48.10 18.52 2.75
C ARG A 264 49.00 18.00 3.87
N VAL A 265 50.17 17.51 3.48
CA VAL A 265 51.22 17.06 4.39
C VAL A 265 52.29 18.13 4.45
N ASP A 266 52.55 18.67 5.64
CA ASP A 266 53.65 19.58 5.87
C ASP A 266 54.90 18.78 6.24
N ARG A 267 55.86 18.72 5.31
CA ARG A 267 57.12 17.98 5.50
C ARG A 267 58.03 18.61 6.56
N SER A 268 57.85 19.88 6.89
CA SER A 268 58.70 20.56 7.87
C SER A 268 58.32 20.20 9.31
N THR A 269 57.04 19.95 9.55
CA THR A 269 56.47 19.61 10.87
C THR A 269 56.07 18.14 10.97
N ALA A 270 56.11 17.39 9.86
CA ALA A 270 55.58 16.03 9.71
C ALA A 270 54.08 15.91 10.07
N ASP A 271 53.33 17.02 9.96
CA ASP A 271 51.91 17.07 10.25
C ASP A 271 51.05 16.89 8.98
N ALA A 272 49.84 16.36 9.14
CA ALA A 272 48.90 16.12 8.05
C ALA A 272 47.53 16.71 8.39
N THR A 273 47.05 17.62 7.54
CA THR A 273 45.74 18.26 7.70
C THR A 273 44.82 17.92 6.55
N VAL A 274 43.54 17.64 6.86
CA VAL A 274 42.48 17.37 5.89
C VAL A 274 41.56 18.59 5.81
N PHE A 275 41.28 19.07 4.60
CA PHE A 275 40.45 20.24 4.36
C PHE A 275 39.48 20.01 3.19
N ASP A 276 38.39 20.79 3.17
CA ASP A 276 37.43 20.78 2.05
C ASP A 276 38.01 21.57 0.88
N ARG A 277 38.13 20.94 -0.29
CA ARG A 277 38.74 21.56 -1.48
C ARG A 277 38.01 22.84 -1.89
N ALA A 278 36.67 22.83 -1.86
CA ALA A 278 35.87 23.97 -2.27
C ALA A 278 35.94 25.15 -1.29
N GLU A 279 36.25 24.88 -0.01
CA GLU A 279 36.52 25.93 0.97
C GLU A 279 37.93 26.49 0.81
N ALA A 280 38.91 25.64 0.52
CA ALA A 280 40.28 26.09 0.25
C ALA A 280 40.38 26.96 -1.01
N ASP A 281 39.68 26.59 -2.10
CA ASP A 281 39.67 27.37 -3.34
C ASP A 281 39.04 28.76 -3.11
N ARG A 282 37.90 28.83 -2.40
CA ARG A 282 37.26 30.11 -2.05
C ARG A 282 38.16 31.01 -1.20
N ARG A 283 38.86 30.44 -0.21
CA ARG A 283 39.84 31.21 0.58
C ARG A 283 41.03 31.66 -0.26
N ALA A 284 41.44 30.89 -1.27
CA ALA A 284 42.52 31.29 -2.16
C ALA A 284 42.11 32.46 -3.05
N ASP A 285 40.88 32.46 -3.56
CA ASP A 285 40.31 33.57 -4.34
C ASP A 285 40.16 34.85 -3.50
N GLU A 286 39.67 34.73 -2.25
CA GLU A 286 39.57 35.86 -1.30
C GLU A 286 40.92 36.50 -0.95
N VAL A 287 42.02 35.72 -0.97
CA VAL A 287 43.38 36.22 -0.72
C VAL A 287 44.01 36.82 -1.99
N ALA A 288 43.50 36.46 -3.17
CA ALA A 288 43.99 36.96 -4.45
C ALA A 288 43.38 38.32 -4.85
N GLU A 289 42.28 38.73 -4.21
CA GLU A 289 41.59 40.01 -4.38
C GLU A 289 42.11 41.10 -3.43
#